data_AF-A0A1V2IY21-F1
#
_entry.id   AF-A0A1V2IY21-F1
#
_cell.length_a   1.000
_cell.length_b   1.000
_cell.length_c   1.000
_cell.angle_alpha   90.00
_cell.angle_beta   90.00
_cell.angle_gamma   90.00
#
_symmetry.space_group_name_H-M   'P 1'
#
loop_
_entity.id
_entity.type
_entity.pdbx_description
1 polymer ?
#
loop_
_entity_poly.entity_id
_entity_poly.type
_entity_poly.pdbx_seq_one_letter_code
_entity_poly.pdbx_strand_id
1 'polypeptide(L)'
;MAGEDLEMSRLFLGSAYTFGAFGGLALGLYGVFLVPAGPRPGGVLLSVGVAVAMIGNTGLAVLARWLTGTRLGAVIPLAGWVPIVLWLAAARPEGDLLLQAKAAGYLFMVLGALAPVVVAMIGLPPRGLSAVPLPGPRNQ
;
A
#
# COMPACT_ATOMS: atom_id res chain seq x y z
N MET A 1 5.39 -17.79 29.93
CA MET A 1 5.25 -16.31 30.06
C MET A 1 6.16 -15.57 29.08
N ALA A 2 7.43 -15.24 29.36
CA ALA A 2 8.22 -14.38 28.46
C ALA A 2 8.35 -14.87 26.99
N GLY A 3 8.40 -16.18 26.75
CA GLY A 3 8.46 -16.76 25.40
C GLY A 3 7.12 -16.68 24.64
N GLU A 4 6.00 -16.87 25.32
CA GLU A 4 4.65 -16.81 24.73
C GLU A 4 4.27 -15.38 24.36
N ASP A 5 4.67 -14.40 25.19
CA ASP A 5 4.44 -12.97 24.92
C ASP A 5 5.18 -12.52 23.65
N LEU A 6 6.40 -13.04 23.43
CA LEU A 6 7.20 -12.79 22.23
C LEU A 6 6.58 -13.42 20.98
N GLU A 7 6.08 -14.64 21.08
CA GLU A 7 5.41 -15.33 19.98
C GLU A 7 4.11 -14.62 19.57
N MET A 8 3.30 -14.23 20.55
CA MET A 8 2.07 -13.47 20.33
C MET A 8 2.34 -12.11 19.66
N SER A 9 3.41 -11.43 20.07
CA SER A 9 3.84 -10.15 19.46
C SER A 9 4.30 -10.33 18.01
N ARG A 10 4.99 -11.43 17.69
CA ARG A 10 5.41 -11.76 16.32
C ARG A 10 4.22 -12.10 15.43
N LEU A 11 3.27 -12.88 15.93
CA LEU A 11 2.03 -13.23 15.22
C LEU A 11 1.20 -11.98 14.93
N PHE A 12 1.08 -11.06 15.90
CA PHE A 12 0.42 -9.78 15.71
C PHE A 12 1.11 -8.90 14.67
N LEU A 13 2.45 -8.81 14.70
CA LEU A 13 3.19 -8.08 13.67
C LEU A 13 2.98 -8.69 12.29
N GLY A 14 3.11 -10.02 12.18
CA GLY A 14 2.93 -10.75 10.94
C GLY A 14 1.53 -10.55 10.35
N SER A 15 0.49 -10.61 11.19
CA SER A 15 -0.88 -10.38 10.75
C SER A 15 -1.11 -8.92 10.33
N ALA A 16 -0.51 -7.94 11.02
CA ALA A 16 -0.59 -6.53 10.64
C ALA A 16 0.07 -6.25 9.27
N TYR A 17 1.25 -6.83 9.01
CA TYR A 17 1.90 -6.72 7.70
C TYR A 17 1.08 -7.40 6.59
N THR A 18 0.55 -8.60 6.88
CA THR A 18 -0.29 -9.36 5.95
C THR A 18 -1.55 -8.57 5.61
N PHE A 19 -2.23 -8.02 6.61
CA PHE A 19 -3.40 -7.17 6.43
C PHE A 19 -3.10 -5.94 5.56
N GLY A 20 -1.99 -5.25 5.81
CA GLY A 20 -1.55 -4.12 4.99
C GLY A 20 -1.29 -4.51 3.53
N ALA A 21 -0.64 -5.65 3.28
CA ALA A 21 -0.38 -6.14 1.93
C ALA A 21 -1.69 -6.51 1.20
N PHE A 22 -2.58 -7.27 1.83
CA PHE A 22 -3.87 -7.65 1.24
C PHE A 22 -4.78 -6.45 1.01
N GLY A 23 -4.78 -5.49 1.95
CA GLY A 23 -5.50 -4.23 1.79
C GLY A 23 -5.01 -3.45 0.56
N GLY A 24 -3.68 -3.36 0.37
CA GLY A 24 -3.09 -2.69 -0.79
C GLY A 24 -3.46 -3.38 -2.10
N LEU A 25 -3.46 -4.72 -2.12
CA LEU A 25 -3.89 -5.53 -3.26
C LEU A 25 -5.36 -5.28 -3.60
N ALA A 26 -6.26 -5.33 -2.61
CA ALA A 26 -7.68 -5.07 -2.82
C ALA A 26 -7.94 -3.64 -3.33
N LEU A 27 -7.21 -2.66 -2.79
CA LEU A 27 -7.32 -1.26 -3.21
C LEU A 27 -6.82 -1.04 -4.64
N GLY A 28 -5.74 -1.74 -5.03
CA GLY A 28 -5.21 -1.72 -6.39
C GLY A 28 -6.20 -2.33 -7.38
N LEU A 29 -6.75 -3.50 -7.03
CA LEU A 29 -7.77 -4.18 -7.83
C LEU A 29 -9.00 -3.29 -8.02
N TYR A 30 -9.62 -2.82 -6.93
CA TYR A 30 -10.83 -2.00 -6.97
C TYR A 30 -10.58 -0.64 -7.65
N GLY A 31 -9.45 -0.01 -7.35
CA GLY A 31 -9.05 1.27 -7.93
C GLY A 31 -8.93 1.23 -9.45
N VAL A 32 -8.31 0.18 -10.00
CA VAL A 32 -8.19 0.02 -11.46
C VAL A 32 -9.55 -0.10 -12.14
N PHE A 33 -10.51 -0.82 -11.55
CA PHE A 33 -11.87 -0.92 -12.12
C PHE A 33 -12.68 0.37 -12.01
N LEU A 34 -12.41 1.22 -11.02
CA LEU A 34 -13.09 2.51 -10.87
C LEU A 34 -12.52 3.62 -11.74
N VAL A 35 -11.28 3.50 -12.22
CA VAL A 35 -10.67 4.51 -13.10
C VAL A 35 -11.47 4.72 -14.40
N PRO A 36 -11.95 3.67 -15.10
CA PRO A 36 -12.79 3.80 -16.30
C PRO A 36 -14.27 4.03 -16.00
N ALA A 37 -14.82 3.45 -14.92
CA ALA A 37 -16.25 3.38 -14.64
C ALA A 37 -16.81 4.52 -13.76
N GLY A 38 -15.95 5.34 -13.15
CA GLY A 38 -16.38 6.40 -12.24
C GLY A 38 -17.00 7.62 -12.96
N PRO A 39 -18.05 8.23 -12.39
CA PRO A 39 -18.46 9.59 -12.76
C PRO A 39 -17.24 10.52 -12.74
N ARG A 40 -17.11 11.41 -13.72
CA ARG A 40 -16.01 12.40 -13.81
C ARG A 40 -16.51 13.74 -13.30
N PRO A 41 -16.45 14.06 -12.00
CA PRO A 41 -16.81 15.40 -11.55
C PRO A 41 -15.69 16.33 -12.06
N GLY A 42 -16.01 17.22 -12.98
CA GLY A 42 -15.04 18.21 -13.50
C GLY A 42 -14.11 17.73 -14.62
N GLY A 43 -14.48 16.70 -15.38
CA GLY A 43 -13.92 16.45 -16.72
C GLY A 43 -12.52 15.83 -16.82
N VAL A 44 -11.54 16.16 -15.96
CA VAL A 44 -10.14 15.71 -16.18
C VAL A 44 -9.34 15.38 -14.90
N LEU A 45 -9.61 15.94 -13.71
CA LEU A 45 -8.58 15.92 -12.65
C LEU A 45 -8.68 14.83 -11.56
N LEU A 46 -9.85 14.31 -11.20
CA LEU A 46 -9.97 13.32 -10.12
C LEU A 46 -11.00 12.24 -10.48
N SER A 47 -10.55 11.21 -11.19
CA SER A 47 -11.36 9.98 -11.32
C SER A 47 -11.57 9.38 -9.93
N VAL A 48 -12.75 8.82 -9.66
CA VAL A 48 -13.09 8.19 -8.37
C VAL A 48 -12.03 7.13 -7.99
N GLY A 49 -11.47 6.42 -8.97
CA GLY A 49 -10.37 5.48 -8.75
C GLY A 49 -9.10 6.14 -8.18
N VAL A 50 -8.77 7.37 -8.61
CA VAL A 50 -7.64 8.15 -8.08
C VAL A 50 -7.92 8.57 -6.64
N ALA A 51 -9.13 9.05 -6.34
CA ALA A 51 -9.51 9.44 -4.98
C ALA A 51 -9.49 8.24 -4.02
N VAL A 52 -10.01 7.09 -4.45
CA VAL A 52 -9.98 5.84 -3.67
C VAL A 52 -8.55 5.36 -3.45
N ALA A 53 -7.70 5.39 -4.48
CA ALA A 53 -6.29 5.05 -4.31
C ALA A 53 -5.59 5.99 -3.33
N MET A 54 -5.84 7.30 -3.42
CA MET A 54 -5.16 8.26 -2.55
C MET A 54 -5.62 8.13 -1.09
N ILE A 55 -6.93 8.15 -0.85
CA ILE A 55 -7.50 8.07 0.50
C ILE A 55 -7.25 6.68 1.09
N GLY A 56 -7.46 5.62 0.32
CA GLY A 56 -7.28 4.25 0.79
C GLY A 56 -5.82 3.90 1.04
N ASN A 57 -4.88 4.25 0.15
CA ASN A 57 -3.46 3.98 0.39
C ASN A 57 -2.91 4.84 1.54
N THR A 58 -3.37 6.09 1.68
CA THR A 58 -2.99 6.95 2.82
C THR A 58 -3.52 6.35 4.13
N GLY A 59 -4.81 6.02 4.18
CA GLY A 59 -5.45 5.45 5.38
C GLY A 59 -4.85 4.11 5.77
N LEU A 60 -4.59 3.24 4.78
CA LEU A 60 -4.00 1.93 5.02
C LEU A 60 -2.53 2.03 5.46
N ALA A 61 -1.76 2.96 4.89
CA ALA A 61 -0.39 3.23 5.33
C ALA A 61 -0.36 3.80 6.76
N VAL A 62 -1.29 4.70 7.12
CA VAL A 62 -1.41 5.23 8.48
C VAL A 62 -1.79 4.13 9.46
N LEU A 63 -2.78 3.30 9.11
CA LEU A 63 -3.24 2.20 9.96
C LEU A 63 -2.16 1.14 10.16
N ALA A 64 -1.50 0.70 9.09
CA ALA A 64 -0.43 -0.29 9.16
C ALA A 64 0.79 0.25 9.91
N ARG A 65 1.12 1.53 9.76
CA ARG A 65 2.13 2.21 10.59
C ARG A 65 1.73 2.27 12.05
N TRP A 66 0.48 2.54 12.36
CA TRP A 66 -0.01 2.59 13.74
C TRP A 66 0.04 1.22 14.42
N LEU A 67 -0.37 0.16 13.71
CA LEU A 67 -0.34 -1.22 14.20
C LEU A 67 1.09 -1.72 14.41
N THR A 68 2.01 -1.45 13.49
CA THR A 68 3.39 -1.96 13.56
C THR A 68 4.33 -1.04 14.36
N GLY A 69 4.09 0.27 14.35
CA GLY A 69 4.96 1.29 14.94
C GLY A 69 6.25 1.55 14.15
N THR A 70 6.37 1.08 12.90
CA THR A 70 7.59 1.12 12.09
C THR A 70 7.42 1.92 10.79
N ARG A 71 8.53 2.31 10.15
CA ARG A 71 8.47 2.85 8.78
C ARG A 71 8.02 1.79 7.78
N LEU A 72 8.47 0.55 7.91
CA LEU A 72 8.08 -0.53 6.98
C LEU A 72 6.57 -0.80 6.97
N GLY A 73 5.88 -0.60 8.09
CA GLY A 73 4.42 -0.71 8.15
C GLY A 73 3.70 0.32 7.28
N ALA A 74 4.27 1.51 7.07
CA ALA A 74 3.67 2.49 6.16
C ALA A 74 3.84 2.10 4.68
N VAL A 75 4.89 1.32 4.35
CA VAL A 75 5.26 0.98 2.97
C VAL A 75 4.65 -0.37 2.54
N ILE A 76 4.28 -1.24 3.48
CA ILE A 76 3.74 -2.58 3.17
C ILE A 76 2.52 -2.58 2.22
N PRO A 77 1.61 -1.59 2.22
CA PRO A 77 0.52 -1.57 1.26
C PRO A 77 0.98 -1.54 -0.20
N LEU A 78 2.14 -0.93 -0.48
CA LEU A 78 2.74 -0.92 -1.82
C LEU A 78 3.13 -2.31 -2.29
N ALA A 79 3.50 -3.22 -1.39
CA ALA A 79 3.87 -4.58 -1.75
C ALA A 79 2.69 -5.37 -2.35
N GLY A 80 1.45 -5.07 -1.93
CA GLY A 80 0.25 -5.64 -2.55
C GLY A 80 -0.27 -4.84 -3.73
N TRP A 81 -0.17 -3.51 -3.66
CA TRP A 81 -0.74 -2.60 -4.66
C TRP A 81 0.08 -2.56 -5.96
N VAL A 82 1.42 -2.48 -5.89
CA VAL A 82 2.26 -2.34 -7.09
C VAL A 82 2.15 -3.55 -8.02
N PRO A 83 2.26 -4.82 -7.55
CA PRO A 83 2.18 -5.97 -8.44
C PRO A 83 0.83 -6.08 -9.15
N ILE A 84 -0.27 -5.86 -8.44
CA ILE A 84 -1.61 -5.99 -9.04
C ILE A 84 -1.89 -4.87 -10.03
N VAL A 85 -1.46 -3.64 -9.74
CA VAL A 85 -1.64 -2.50 -10.64
C VAL A 85 -0.79 -2.66 -11.89
N LEU A 86 0.47 -3.11 -11.76
CA LEU A 86 1.32 -3.39 -12.91
C LEU A 86 0.80 -4.57 -13.73
N TRP A 87 0.28 -5.62 -13.09
CA TRP A 87 -0.32 -6.75 -13.79
C TRP A 87 -1.57 -6.35 -14.59
N LEU A 88 -2.42 -5.49 -14.02
CA LEU A 88 -3.61 -4.96 -14.70
C LEU A 88 -3.29 -3.89 -15.75
N ALA A 89 -2.16 -3.20 -15.61
CA ALA A 89 -1.68 -2.21 -16.58
C ALA A 89 -0.84 -2.82 -17.70
N ALA A 90 -0.32 -4.03 -17.52
CA ALA A 90 0.37 -4.76 -18.57
C ALA A 90 -0.60 -4.98 -19.74
N ALA A 91 -0.19 -4.56 -20.93
CA ALA A 91 -1.00 -4.66 -22.14
C ALA A 91 -1.46 -6.10 -22.34
N ARG A 92 -2.78 -6.32 -22.40
CA ARG A 92 -3.28 -7.61 -22.85
C ARG A 92 -2.92 -7.81 -24.33
N PRO A 93 -2.64 -9.05 -24.76
CA PRO A 93 -2.32 -9.36 -26.17
C PRO A 93 -3.46 -9.01 -27.14
N GLU A 94 -4.67 -8.72 -26.63
CA GLU A 94 -5.80 -8.25 -27.42
C GLU A 94 -5.72 -6.75 -27.81
N GLY A 95 -4.75 -5.98 -27.29
CA GLY A 95 -4.58 -4.55 -27.59
C GLY A 95 -5.49 -3.60 -26.82
N ASP A 96 -6.34 -4.10 -25.92
CA ASP A 96 -7.18 -3.31 -25.03
C ASP A 96 -6.53 -3.14 -23.66
N LEU A 97 -6.35 -1.88 -23.25
CA LEU A 97 -5.78 -1.51 -21.96
C LEU A 97 -6.93 -1.20 -20.99
N LEU A 98 -7.16 -2.08 -20.01
CA LEU A 98 -8.09 -1.84 -18.90
C LEU A 98 -7.76 -0.53 -18.17
N LEU A 99 -6.47 -0.24 -18.02
CA LEU A 99 -5.97 1.08 -17.67
C LEU A 99 -5.58 1.81 -18.95
N GLN A 100 -6.58 2.32 -19.68
CA GLN A 100 -6.35 3.10 -20.90
C GLN A 100 -5.25 4.14 -20.63
N ALA A 101 -4.25 4.22 -21.52
CA ALA A 101 -3.12 5.15 -21.45
C ALA A 101 -3.60 6.61 -21.61
N LYS A 102 -4.34 7.08 -20.61
CA LYS A 102 -4.95 8.39 -20.44
C LYS A 102 -4.38 8.99 -19.17
N ALA A 103 -4.33 10.32 -19.07
CA ALA A 103 -3.75 11.05 -17.94
C ALA A 103 -4.20 10.53 -16.56
N ALA A 104 -5.44 10.06 -16.43
CA ALA A 104 -5.97 9.47 -15.19
C ALA A 104 -5.27 8.18 -14.74
N GLY A 105 -4.82 7.33 -15.66
CA GLY A 105 -4.09 6.10 -15.33
C GLY A 105 -2.69 6.39 -14.77
N TYR A 106 -1.99 7.36 -15.37
CA TYR A 106 -0.71 7.84 -14.84
C TYR A 106 -0.87 8.51 -13.48
N LEU A 107 -1.91 9.33 -13.31
CA LEU A 107 -2.17 10.00 -12.03
C LEU A 107 -2.51 8.99 -10.92
N PHE A 108 -3.27 7.94 -11.25
CA PHE A 108 -3.54 6.82 -10.34
C PHE A 108 -2.25 6.09 -9.93
N MET A 109 -1.37 5.79 -10.88
CA MET A 109 -0.07 5.16 -10.61
C MET A 109 0.80 6.02 -9.69
N VAL A 110 0.96 7.29 -10.05
CA VAL A 110 1.85 8.22 -9.34
C VAL A 110 1.32 8.56 -7.96
N LEU A 111 0.06 9.01 -7.84
CA LEU A 111 -0.51 9.41 -6.56
C LEU A 111 -0.76 8.22 -5.63
N GLY A 112 -1.18 7.08 -6.18
CA GLY A 112 -1.39 5.85 -5.42
C GLY A 112 -0.09 5.31 -4.80
N ALA A 113 1.01 5.39 -5.54
CA ALA A 113 2.32 4.97 -5.05
C ALA A 113 2.97 5.99 -4.10
N LEU A 114 2.79 7.30 -4.34
CA LEU A 114 3.37 8.36 -3.50
C LEU A 114 2.72 8.43 -2.12
N ALA A 115 1.42 8.17 -2.00
CA ALA A 115 0.70 8.33 -0.73
C ALA A 115 1.31 7.52 0.44
N PRO A 116 1.56 6.20 0.33
CA PRO A 116 2.22 5.42 1.37
C PRO A 116 3.65 5.88 1.67
N VAL A 117 4.39 6.32 0.64
CA VAL A 117 5.75 6.83 0.79
C VAL A 117 5.76 8.11 1.60
N VAL A 118 4.87 9.05 1.29
CA VAL A 118 4.71 10.30 2.04
C VAL A 118 4.34 10.00 3.49
N VAL A 119 3.41 9.07 3.73
CA VAL A 119 3.07 8.61 5.08
C VAL A 119 4.27 7.97 5.79
N ALA A 120 5.14 7.24 5.09
CA ALA A 120 6.36 6.66 5.67
C ALA A 120 7.40 7.72 6.07
N MET A 121 7.43 8.85 5.35
CA MET A 121 8.42 9.91 5.52
C MET A 121 8.01 10.96 6.57
N ILE A 122 6.71 11.21 6.75
CA ILE A 122 6.21 12.21 7.70
C ILE A 122 6.29 11.66 9.14
N GLY A 123 7.11 12.27 9.99
CA GLY A 123 7.17 11.97 11.43
C GLY A 123 8.09 10.80 11.81
N LEU A 124 8.62 10.84 13.03
CA LEU A 124 9.53 9.82 13.56
C LEU A 124 8.73 8.61 14.09
N PRO A 125 8.92 7.39 13.57
CA PRO A 125 8.22 6.21 14.09
C PRO A 125 8.75 5.83 15.47
N PRO A 126 7.88 5.37 16.39
CA PRO A 126 8.29 4.99 17.74
C PRO A 126 9.29 3.83 17.81
N ARG A 127 9.33 2.94 16.79
CA ARG A 127 10.13 1.70 16.81
C ARG A 127 11.20 1.59 15.70
N GLY A 128 11.51 2.67 14.97
CA GLY A 128 12.56 2.67 13.94
C GLY A 128 12.16 2.06 12.57
N LEU A 129 13.13 1.53 11.82
CA LEU A 129 12.97 1.00 10.44
C LEU A 129 12.12 -0.28 10.39
N SER A 130 12.39 -1.24 11.29
CA SER A 130 11.72 -2.53 11.37
C SER A 130 11.53 -2.92 12.84
N ALA A 131 10.39 -3.54 13.18
CA ALA A 131 10.13 -4.03 14.53
C ALA A 131 10.63 -5.46 14.76
N VAL A 132 11.28 -6.06 13.76
CA VAL A 132 12.06 -7.30 13.92
C VAL A 132 13.40 -6.94 14.56
N PRO A 133 13.72 -7.47 15.75
CA PRO A 133 15.06 -7.34 16.32
C PRO A 133 16.07 -7.99 15.37
N LEU A 134 17.05 -7.22 14.90
CA LEU A 134 18.19 -7.80 14.18
C LEU A 134 18.91 -8.79 15.11
N PRO A 135 19.34 -9.96 14.62
CA PRO A 135 20.23 -10.83 15.39
C PRO A 135 21.45 -10.01 15.82
N GLY A 136 21.58 -9.75 17.13
CA GLY A 136 22.73 -9.07 17.68
C GLY A 136 24.01 -9.89 17.42
N PRO A 137 25.20 -9.26 17.44
CA PRO A 137 26.46 -9.98 17.29
C PRO A 137 26.49 -11.12 18.31
N ARG A 138 26.63 -12.36 17.84
CA ARG A 138 26.95 -13.49 18.70
C ARG A 138 28.39 -13.29 19.18
N ASN A 139 28.54 -12.67 20.34
CA ASN A 139 29.78 -12.68 21.09
C ASN A 139 30.09 -14.14 21.47
N GLN A 140 31.12 -14.69 20.81
CA GLN A 140 31.85 -15.87 21.25
C GLN A 140 32.68 -15.53 22.48
#